data_AF-A0A496QVJ3-F1
#
_entry.id   AF-A0A496QVJ3-F1
#
_cell.length_a   1.000
_cell.length_b   1.000
_cell.length_c   1.000
_cell.angle_alpha   90.00
_cell.angle_beta   90.00
_cell.angle_gamma   90.00
#
_symmetry.space_group_name_H-M   'P 1'
#
loop_
_entity.id
_entity.type
_entity.pdbx_description
1 polymer ?
#
loop_
_entity_poly.entity_id
_entity_poly.type
_entity_poly.pdbx_seq_one_letter_code
_entity_poly.pdbx_strand_id
1 'polypeptide(L)' 'MFFDIVNAEYISDYKIKIEFEDGSQGEADLSEYPEENTVFNSFFDIDFFQKI' A
#
# COMPACT_ATOMS: atom_id res chain seq x y z
N MET A 1 16.97 9.22 -2.73
CA MET A 1 15.97 10.03 -3.46
C MET A 1 14.69 9.81 -2.71
N PHE A 2 14.26 10.80 -1.91
CA PHE A 2 13.05 10.68 -1.09
C PHE A 2 11.90 11.12 -1.99
N PHE A 3 11.13 10.17 -2.48
CA PHE A 3 9.84 10.47 -3.09
C PHE A 3 8.84 10.43 -1.94
N ASP A 4 8.43 11.61 -1.47
CA ASP A 4 7.39 11.69 -0.46
C ASP A 4 6.05 11.29 -1.10
N ILE A 5 5.38 10.35 -0.45
CA ILE A 5 4.05 9.89 -0.84
C ILE A 5 3.06 10.95 -0.37
N VAL A 6 2.31 11.52 -1.32
CA VAL A 6 1.29 12.54 -1.02
C VAL A 6 -0.11 11.95 -0.97
N ASN A 7 -0.32 10.80 -1.63
CA ASN A 7 -1.59 10.10 -1.61
C ASN A 7 -1.38 8.59 -1.74
N ALA A 8 -2.20 7.82 -1.05
CA ALA A 8 -2.27 6.37 -1.19
C ALA A 8 -3.74 5.95 -1.16
N GLU A 9 -4.16 5.17 -2.15
CA GLU A 9 -5.55 4.74 -2.28
C GLU A 9 -5.62 3.22 -2.46
N TYR A 10 -6.50 2.58 -1.71
CA TYR A 10 -6.80 1.17 -1.89
C TYR A 10 -7.54 0.93 -3.21
N ILE A 11 -7.04 0.01 -4.03
CA ILE A 11 -7.68 -0.37 -5.29
C ILE A 11 -8.46 -1.69 -5.14
N SER A 12 -7.75 -2.79 -4.85
CA SER A 12 -8.30 -4.17 -4.82
C SER A 12 -7.24 -5.17 -4.38
N ASP A 13 -7.60 -6.28 -3.72
CA ASP A 13 -6.71 -7.45 -3.54
C ASP A 13 -5.27 -7.12 -3.07
N TYR A 14 -5.13 -6.27 -2.03
CA TYR A 14 -3.85 -5.76 -1.51
C TYR A 14 -3.03 -4.86 -2.44
N LYS A 15 -3.67 -4.34 -3.49
CA LYS A 15 -3.08 -3.31 -4.36
C LYS A 15 -3.42 -1.94 -3.86
N ILE A 16 -2.40 -1.10 -3.78
CA ILE A 16 -2.54 0.32 -3.51
C ILE A 16 -1.99 1.14 -4.67
N LYS A 17 -2.71 2.20 -5.00
CA LYS A 17 -2.20 3.26 -5.86
C LYS A 17 -1.46 4.26 -4.98
N ILE A 18 -0.26 4.62 -5.37
CA ILE A 18 0.57 5.59 -4.68
C ILE A 18 0.80 6.76 -5.63
N GLU A 19 0.60 7.97 -5.12
CA GLU A 19 0.94 9.21 -5.81
C GLU A 19 2.06 9.90 -5.06
N PHE A 20 3.07 10.31 -5.81
CA PHE A 20 4.24 11.01 -5.30
C PHE A 20 4.08 12.52 -5.53
N GLU A 21 4.80 13.31 -4.74
CA GLU A 21 4.76 14.78 -4.83
C GLU A 21 5.12 15.34 -6.22
N ASP A 22 5.92 14.60 -6.99
CA ASP A 22 6.30 14.96 -8.36
C ASP A 22 5.18 14.72 -9.40
N GLY A 23 4.03 14.20 -8.96
CA GLY A 23 2.89 13.81 -9.81
C GLY A 23 3.05 12.44 -10.45
N SER A 24 4.14 11.73 -10.17
CA SER A 24 4.30 10.34 -10.58
C SER A 24 3.32 9.46 -9.82
N GLN A 25 2.79 8.44 -10.49
CA GLN A 25 1.89 7.47 -9.89
C GLN A 25 2.47 6.07 -10.05
N GLY A 26 2.31 5.24 -9.02
CA GLY A 26 2.73 3.85 -9.01
C GLY A 26 1.64 2.96 -8.44
N GLU A 27 1.63 1.70 -8.86
CA GLU A 27 0.81 0.66 -8.24
C GLU A 27 1.75 -0.27 -7.48
N ALA A 28 1.49 -0.45 -6.19
CA ALA A 28 2.20 -1.42 -5.37
C ALA A 28 1.28 -2.61 -5.10
N ASP A 29 1.71 -3.78 -5.55
CA ASP A 29 1.06 -5.04 -5.25
C ASP A 29 1.68 -5.62 -3.98
N LEU A 30 0.89 -5.65 -2.90
CA LEU A 30 1.33 -6.19 -1.61
C LEU A 30 0.88 -7.65 -1.40
N SER A 31 0.30 -8.29 -2.43
CA SER A 31 -0.15 -9.68 -2.35
C SER A 31 1.00 -10.69 -2.21
N GLU A 32 2.23 -10.32 -2.61
CA GLU A 32 3.45 -11.13 -2.51
C GLU A 32 4.30 -10.85 -1.25
N TYR A 33 3.83 -10.00 -0.34
CA TYR A 33 4.42 -9.83 1.00
C TYR A 33 3.91 -10.78 2.11
N PRO A 34 3.27 -11.96 1.87
CA PRO A 34 2.88 -12.85 2.94
C PRO A 34 4.10 -13.65 3.41
N GLU A 35 5.04 -12.98 4.08
CA GLU A 35 5.93 -13.64 5.01
C GLU A 35 5.41 -13.38 6.43
N GLU A 36 4.86 -14.42 7.04
CA GLU A 36 4.39 -14.45 8.43
C GLU A 36 5.52 -14.10 9.41
N ASN A 37 5.78 -12.80 9.64
CA ASN A 37 6.39 -12.22 10.84
C ASN A 37 6.66 -10.71 10.77
N THR A 38 6.03 -9.98 9.84
CA THR A 38 6.29 -8.54 9.74
C THR A 38 5.32 -7.73 10.61
N VAL A 39 5.74 -6.53 11.02
CA VAL A 39 4.88 -5.52 11.67
C VAL A 39 3.64 -5.14 10.86
N PHE A 40 3.57 -5.59 9.61
CA PHE A 40 2.44 -5.47 8.71
C PHE A 40 1.33 -6.51 8.96
N ASN A 41 1.41 -7.29 10.04
CA ASN A 41 0.38 -8.28 10.38
C ASN A 41 -1.05 -7.71 10.44
N SER A 42 -1.20 -6.46 10.92
CA SER A 42 -2.51 -5.79 10.98
C SER A 42 -3.03 -5.34 9.61
N PHE A 43 -2.15 -5.20 8.61
CA PHE A 43 -2.54 -4.89 7.24
C PHE A 43 -3.08 -6.12 6.50
N PHE A 44 -2.95 -7.33 7.08
CA PHE A 44 -3.61 -8.55 6.59
C PHE A 44 -5.09 -8.62 6.94
N ASP A 45 -5.57 -7.73 7.81
CA ASP A 45 -7.00 -7.54 7.99
C ASP A 45 -7.52 -6.65 6.85
N ILE A 46 -8.28 -7.23 5.93
CA ILE A 46 -8.82 -6.50 4.77
C ILE A 46 -9.75 -5.36 5.20
N ASP A 47 -10.44 -5.50 6.34
CA ASP A 47 -11.28 -4.44 6.90
C ASP A 47 -10.45 -3.28 7.46
N PHE A 48 -9.19 -3.55 7.87
CA PHE A 48 -8.22 -2.53 8.23
C PHE A 48 -7.59 -1.90 6.98
N PHE A 49 -7.27 -2.70 5.98
CA PHE A 49 -6.63 -2.27 4.74
C PHE A 49 -7.55 -1.37 3.88
N GLN A 50 -8.85 -1.62 3.89
CA GLN A 50 -9.83 -0.79 3.17
C GLN A 50 -10.02 0.62 3.78
N LYS A 51 -9.50 0.89 4.97
CA LYS A 51 -9.65 2.18 5.67
C LYS A 51 -8.46 3.12 5.50
N ILE A 52 -7.47 2.72 4.70
CA ILE A 52 -6.26 3.49 4.40
C ILE A 52 -6.59 4.61 3.41
#